data_AF-A0AAN8IE98-F1
#
_entry.id   AF-A0AAN8IE98-F1
#
_cell.length_a   1.000
_cell.length_b   1.000
_cell.length_c   1.000
_cell.angle_alpha   90.00
_cell.angle_beta   90.00
_cell.angle_gamma   90.00
#
_symmetry.space_group_name_H-M   'P 1'
#
loop_
_entity.id
_entity.type
_entity.pdbx_description
1 polymer ?
#
loop_
_entity_poly.entity_id
_entity_poly.type
_entity_poly.pdbx_seq_one_letter_code
_entity_poly.pdbx_strand_id
1 'polypeptide(L)'
;MSNFFTEDNKIEIKRQAALNLFQRKRFEESFQLHAEIKTDVITIIQMFPEFLPEKLRSNAAAFDLPANDKKRALLALGNYLSAVRSDLSKQLDQYNKDRHQSHSNLNSDHLKSLHISLQVVDTALLKCYLQTRPSLVDSLLRLHNNSCFFEDAESILLNENRLPSLFILYESRKKHEMALELLHKQFLEPDADPFFHDLERTVGYLQTLGNTHLELIFKYARWVLDKDVSSGLEIFIGEESDVARNLDRQAVLAFLRSHCVAAVIPYLEHIIYKWDEIRPKFHDTLVEHYIINLKLLQQDYENTYPDDENIGRAGDEDGELGQMRRRLIKFLRFSLHFSPQAVLLQLNNSAFYEERALVLG
;
A
#
# COMPACT_ATOMS: atom_id res chain seq x y z
N MET A 1 37.75 -24.80 49.90
CA MET A 1 38.07 -24.55 48.49
C MET A 1 37.21 -23.39 48.03
N SER A 2 37.78 -22.18 48.05
CA SER A 2 37.11 -20.95 47.62
C SER A 2 36.90 -20.99 46.11
N ASN A 3 35.68 -20.67 45.65
CA ASN A 3 35.40 -20.45 44.23
C ASN A 3 36.31 -19.31 43.73
N PHE A 4 37.40 -19.67 43.04
CA PHE A 4 38.45 -18.74 42.59
C PHE A 4 38.02 -17.82 41.43
N PHE A 5 36.79 -17.96 40.93
CA PHE A 5 36.25 -17.14 39.85
C PHE A 5 34.97 -16.43 40.31
N THR A 6 35.01 -15.10 40.34
CA THR A 6 33.80 -14.26 40.41
C THR A 6 32.96 -14.45 39.15
N GLU A 7 31.66 -14.18 39.22
CA GLU A 7 30.79 -14.25 38.03
C GLU A 7 31.27 -13.32 36.91
N ASP A 8 31.79 -12.14 37.25
CA ASP A 8 32.38 -11.21 36.27
C ASP A 8 33.59 -11.82 35.55
N ASN A 9 34.47 -12.53 36.27
CA ASN A 9 35.60 -13.22 35.66
C ASN A 9 35.12 -14.33 34.72
N LYS A 10 34.04 -15.04 35.06
CA LYS A 10 33.46 -16.07 34.18
C LYS A 10 32.87 -15.45 32.91
N ILE A 11 32.18 -14.31 33.02
CA ILE A 11 31.64 -13.58 31.86
C ILE A 11 32.77 -13.13 30.94
N GLU A 12 33.85 -12.56 31.50
CA GLU A 12 34.98 -12.09 30.71
C GLU A 12 35.73 -13.23 30.01
N ILE A 13 35.94 -14.36 30.70
CA ILE A 13 36.53 -15.57 30.09
C ILE A 13 35.66 -16.08 28.94
N LYS A 14 34.33 -16.13 29.14
CA LYS A 14 33.39 -16.54 28.08
C LYS A 14 33.39 -15.57 26.91
N ARG A 15 33.51 -14.26 27.16
CA ARG A 15 33.63 -13.23 26.11
C ARG A 15 34.90 -13.43 25.29
N GLN A 16 36.04 -13.66 25.93
CA GLN A 16 37.30 -13.95 25.24
C GLN A 16 37.24 -15.28 24.45
N ALA A 17 36.60 -16.30 25.02
CA ALA A 17 36.37 -17.57 24.33
C ALA A 17 35.50 -17.40 23.09
N ALA A 18 34.44 -16.60 23.16
CA ALA A 18 33.57 -16.28 22.03
C ALA A 18 34.33 -15.56 20.91
N LEU A 19 35.18 -14.59 21.25
CA LEU A 19 36.07 -13.92 20.28
C LEU A 19 37.07 -14.90 19.65
N ASN A 20 37.63 -15.82 20.43
CA ASN A 20 38.55 -16.84 19.90
C ASN A 20 37.85 -17.81 18.93
N LEU A 21 36.61 -18.22 19.24
CA LEU A 21 35.80 -19.02 18.32
C LEU A 21 35.50 -18.27 17.02
N PHE A 22 35.23 -16.97 17.09
CA PHE A 22 35.02 -16.12 15.92
C PHE A 22 36.26 -16.10 15.03
N GLN A 23 37.44 -15.86 15.60
CA GLN A 23 38.73 -15.90 14.88
C GLN A 23 39.02 -17.27 14.26
N ARG A 24 38.57 -18.35 14.91
CA ARG A 24 38.66 -19.72 14.38
C ARG A 24 37.55 -20.07 13.37
N LYS A 25 36.76 -19.09 12.92
CA LYS A 25 35.66 -19.25 11.94
C LYS A 25 34.52 -20.15 12.42
N ARG A 26 34.41 -20.36 13.74
CA ARG A 26 33.30 -21.07 14.39
C ARG A 26 32.24 -20.06 14.82
N PHE A 27 31.64 -19.40 13.83
CA PHE A 27 30.76 -18.24 14.04
C PHE A 27 29.51 -18.56 14.85
N GLU A 28 28.84 -19.68 14.56
CA GLU A 28 27.60 -20.06 15.26
C GLU A 28 27.84 -20.30 16.75
N GLU A 29 28.90 -21.02 17.10
CA GLU A 29 29.27 -21.28 18.51
C GLU A 29 29.72 -20.01 19.23
N SER A 30 30.42 -19.11 18.53
CA SER A 30 30.78 -17.80 19.05
C SER A 30 29.52 -17.00 19.45
N PHE A 31 28.53 -16.92 18.55
CA PHE A 31 27.28 -16.21 18.84
C PHE A 31 26.41 -16.91 19.89
N GLN A 32 26.43 -18.24 19.98
CA GLN A 32 25.77 -18.99 21.05
C GLN A 32 26.34 -18.63 22.43
N LEU A 33 27.68 -18.54 22.56
CA LEU A 33 28.31 -18.09 23.81
C LEU A 33 27.95 -16.64 24.14
N HIS A 34 27.92 -15.75 23.13
CA HIS A 34 27.50 -14.36 23.33
C HIS A 34 26.03 -14.26 23.78
N ALA A 35 25.14 -15.11 23.26
CA ALA A 35 23.76 -15.22 23.70
C ALA A 35 23.66 -15.68 25.16
N GLU A 36 24.44 -16.70 25.53
CA GLU A 36 24.46 -17.26 26.89
C GLU A 36 24.85 -16.22 27.94
N ILE A 37 25.87 -15.39 27.64
CA ILE A 37 26.33 -14.34 28.54
C ILE A 37 25.59 -13.01 28.37
N LYS A 38 24.54 -12.96 27.54
CA LYS A 38 23.75 -11.76 27.25
C LYS A 38 24.62 -10.55 26.88
N THR A 39 25.61 -10.77 26.01
CA THR A 39 26.44 -9.67 25.51
C THR A 39 25.53 -8.64 24.82
N ASP A 40 25.81 -7.36 25.05
CA ASP A 40 25.13 -6.28 24.36
C ASP A 40 25.22 -6.47 22.83
N VAL A 41 24.06 -6.38 22.17
CA VAL A 41 23.95 -6.70 20.74
C VAL A 41 24.70 -5.69 19.88
N ILE A 42 24.80 -4.44 20.32
CA ILE A 42 25.57 -3.40 19.60
C ILE A 42 27.05 -3.79 19.58
N THR A 43 27.59 -4.28 20.70
CA THR A 43 28.96 -4.80 20.79
C THR A 43 29.21 -5.95 19.80
N ILE A 44 28.23 -6.80 19.56
CA ILE A 44 28.34 -7.90 18.59
C ILE A 44 28.32 -7.37 17.15
N ILE A 45 27.43 -6.43 16.86
CA ILE A 45 27.32 -5.81 15.52
C ILE A 45 28.56 -4.96 15.22
N GLN A 46 29.28 -4.43 16.21
CA GLN A 46 30.57 -3.76 16.02
C GLN A 46 31.64 -4.65 15.37
N MET A 47 31.51 -5.98 15.42
CA MET A 47 32.38 -6.88 14.66
C MET A 47 32.18 -6.76 13.13
N PHE A 48 31.08 -6.12 12.70
CA PHE A 48 30.70 -5.84 11.32
C PHE A 48 30.39 -4.33 11.18
N PRO A 49 31.40 -3.46 11.24
CA PRO A 49 31.20 -2.00 11.33
C PRO A 49 30.42 -1.40 10.16
N GLU A 50 30.40 -2.06 8.99
CA GLU A 50 29.54 -1.68 7.86
C GLU A 50 28.04 -1.70 8.19
N PHE A 51 27.63 -2.45 9.22
CA PHE A 51 26.22 -2.61 9.59
C PHE A 51 25.75 -1.52 10.55
N LEU A 52 26.66 -0.84 11.25
CA LEU A 52 26.33 0.25 12.16
C LEU A 52 26.22 1.60 11.43
N PRO A 53 25.31 2.48 11.91
CA PRO A 53 25.32 3.90 11.57
C PRO A 53 26.67 4.53 11.92
N GLU A 54 27.09 5.55 11.17
CA GLU A 54 28.41 6.19 11.35
C GLU A 54 28.68 6.64 12.79
N LYS A 55 27.65 7.14 13.47
CA LYS A 55 27.72 7.60 14.88
C LYS A 55 28.03 6.49 15.89
N LEU A 56 27.74 5.23 15.54
CA LEU A 56 27.93 4.06 16.39
C LEU A 56 29.14 3.21 15.98
N ARG A 57 29.81 3.57 14.86
CA ARG A 57 31.05 2.93 14.46
C ARG A 57 32.14 3.32 15.45
N SER A 58 32.68 2.33 16.15
CA SER A 58 33.91 2.49 16.92
C SER A 58 35.12 2.23 16.01
N ASN A 59 36.30 2.74 16.38
CA ASN A 59 37.58 2.46 15.68
C ASN A 59 38.04 0.99 15.80
N ALA A 60 37.15 0.06 16.14
CA ALA A 60 37.45 -1.35 16.19
C ALA A 60 37.81 -1.84 14.78
N ALA A 61 38.95 -2.53 14.67
CA ALA A 61 39.40 -3.09 13.39
C ALA A 61 38.33 -4.05 12.86
N ALA A 62 37.76 -3.73 11.69
CA ALA A 62 36.89 -4.64 10.97
C ALA A 62 37.64 -5.98 10.79
N PHE A 63 36.96 -7.09 11.04
CA PHE A 63 37.55 -8.39 10.74
C PHE A 63 37.63 -8.54 9.22
N ASP A 64 38.85 -8.55 8.69
CA ASP A 64 39.09 -8.85 7.27
C ASP A 64 38.84 -10.34 7.02
N LEU A 65 37.62 -10.67 6.61
CA LEU A 65 37.16 -12.03 6.37
C LEU A 65 37.11 -12.30 4.85
N PRO A 66 37.66 -13.42 4.36
CA PRO A 66 37.45 -13.87 2.99
C PRO A 66 35.96 -13.97 2.65
N ALA A 67 35.58 -13.72 1.39
CA ALA A 67 34.17 -13.64 0.97
C ALA A 67 33.29 -14.83 1.45
N ASN A 68 33.80 -16.06 1.36
CA ASN A 68 33.09 -17.25 1.82
C ASN A 68 32.90 -17.27 3.34
N ASP A 69 33.93 -16.89 4.10
CA ASP A 69 33.86 -16.83 5.56
C ASP A 69 32.95 -15.69 6.01
N LYS A 70 32.99 -14.54 5.32
CA LYS A 70 32.07 -13.42 5.52
C LYS A 70 30.62 -13.88 5.34
N LYS A 71 30.30 -14.59 4.25
CA LYS A 71 28.94 -15.12 4.04
C LYS A 71 28.50 -16.08 5.14
N ARG A 72 29.37 -16.97 5.62
CA ARG A 72 29.09 -17.88 6.74
C ARG A 72 28.87 -17.12 8.05
N ALA A 73 29.69 -16.12 8.32
CA ALA A 73 29.58 -15.26 9.48
C ALA A 73 28.25 -14.48 9.47
N LEU A 74 27.84 -13.94 8.32
CA LEU A 74 26.58 -13.23 8.14
C LEU A 74 25.35 -14.14 8.29
N LEU A 75 25.43 -15.40 7.83
CA LEU A 75 24.36 -16.38 8.04
C LEU A 75 24.18 -16.69 9.53
N ALA A 76 25.28 -16.88 10.26
CA ALA A 76 25.26 -17.13 11.69
C ALA A 76 24.79 -15.88 12.47
N LEU A 77 25.25 -14.69 12.06
CA LEU A 77 24.81 -13.41 12.63
C LEU A 77 23.30 -13.20 12.40
N GLY A 78 22.78 -13.45 11.21
CA GLY A 78 21.36 -13.33 10.90
C GLY A 78 20.49 -14.24 11.77
N ASN A 79 20.92 -15.49 12.01
CA ASN A 79 20.22 -16.40 12.93
C ASN A 79 20.22 -15.85 14.37
N TYR A 80 21.38 -15.41 14.84
CA TYR A 80 21.54 -14.83 16.17
C TYR A 80 20.68 -13.57 16.36
N LEU A 81 20.77 -12.62 15.44
CA LEU A 81 20.01 -11.37 15.48
C LEU A 81 18.50 -11.62 15.40
N SER A 82 18.05 -12.62 14.64
CA SER A 82 16.64 -13.00 14.59
C SER A 82 16.13 -13.49 15.95
N ALA A 83 16.94 -14.26 16.69
CA ALA A 83 16.61 -14.70 18.04
C ALA A 83 16.57 -13.50 19.02
N VAL A 84 17.61 -12.65 18.97
CA VAL A 84 17.67 -11.43 19.80
C VAL A 84 16.47 -10.53 19.53
N ARG A 85 16.11 -10.29 18.27
CA ARG A 85 14.94 -9.51 17.89
C ARG A 85 13.64 -10.07 18.48
N SER A 86 13.47 -11.39 18.45
CA SER A 86 12.29 -12.03 19.05
C SER A 86 12.21 -11.77 20.55
N ASP A 87 13.34 -11.80 21.25
CA ASP A 87 13.39 -11.55 22.69
C ASP A 87 13.16 -10.07 23.02
N LEU A 88 13.75 -9.15 22.26
CA LEU A 88 13.53 -7.71 22.41
C LEU A 88 12.05 -7.35 22.14
N SER A 89 11.43 -7.97 21.13
CA SER A 89 10.00 -7.77 20.84
C SER A 89 9.12 -8.23 22.01
N LYS A 90 9.40 -9.41 22.58
CA LYS A 90 8.68 -9.92 23.76
C LYS A 90 8.83 -9.01 24.98
N GLN A 91 10.04 -8.48 25.21
CA GLN A 91 10.28 -7.53 26.29
C GLN A 91 9.48 -6.24 26.10
N LEU A 92 9.37 -5.75 24.86
CA LEU A 92 8.63 -4.53 24.54
C LEU A 92 7.13 -4.75 24.75
N ASP A 93 6.60 -5.89 24.28
CA ASP A 93 5.19 -6.26 24.48
C ASP A 93 4.85 -6.41 25.96
N GLN A 94 5.75 -7.01 26.75
CA GLN A 94 5.57 -7.15 28.19
C GLN A 94 5.56 -5.78 28.88
N TYR A 95 6.52 -4.92 28.55
CA TYR A 95 6.57 -3.56 29.09
C TYR A 95 5.29 -2.77 28.77
N ASN A 96 4.76 -2.89 27.55
CA ASN A 96 3.52 -2.24 27.15
C ASN A 96 2.31 -2.77 27.93
N LYS A 97 2.23 -4.09 28.16
CA LYS A 97 1.18 -4.70 29.00
C LYS A 97 1.23 -4.19 30.43
N ASP A 98 2.43 -4.16 31.02
CA ASP A 98 2.64 -3.71 32.38
C ASP A 98 2.28 -2.23 32.54
N ARG A 99 2.57 -1.41 31.52
CA ARG A 99 2.19 0.02 31.46
C ARG A 99 0.67 0.23 31.43
N HIS A 100 -0.06 -0.63 30.74
CA HIS A 100 -1.52 -0.54 30.66
C HIS A 100 -2.21 -1.06 31.93
N GLN A 101 -1.64 -2.06 32.60
CA GLN A 101 -2.23 -2.67 33.79
C GLN A 101 -1.85 -1.93 35.09
N SER A 102 -0.64 -1.40 35.16
CA SER A 102 -0.11 -0.72 36.33
C SER A 102 0.14 0.74 35.96
N HIS A 103 -0.62 1.68 36.52
CA HIS A 103 -0.36 3.12 36.46
C HIS A 103 0.96 3.49 37.19
N SER A 104 2.06 2.81 36.88
CA SER A 104 3.36 2.93 37.50
C SER A 104 4.29 3.83 36.70
N ASN A 105 5.18 4.56 37.40
CA ASN A 105 6.30 5.28 36.80
C ASN A 105 7.33 4.27 36.28
N LEU A 106 7.07 3.68 35.12
CA LEU A 106 8.01 2.80 34.45
C LEU A 106 9.26 3.56 34.01
N ASN A 107 10.41 2.90 34.06
CA ASN A 107 11.69 3.49 33.69
C ASN A 107 11.71 3.85 32.19
N SER A 108 11.70 5.15 31.88
CA SER A 108 11.67 5.65 30.50
C SER A 108 12.95 5.34 29.73
N ASP A 109 14.08 5.22 30.43
CA ASP A 109 15.38 5.02 29.79
C ASP A 109 15.58 3.57 29.35
N HIS A 110 14.97 2.61 30.08
CA HIS A 110 14.93 1.21 29.64
C HIS A 110 14.14 1.05 28.34
N LEU A 111 12.97 1.71 28.21
CA LEU A 111 12.17 1.68 26.98
C LEU A 111 12.94 2.30 25.80
N LYS A 112 13.62 3.43 26.02
CA LYS A 112 14.48 4.04 24.98
C LYS A 112 15.58 3.08 24.53
N SER A 113 16.26 2.43 25.48
CA SER A 113 17.31 1.45 25.18
C SER A 113 16.79 0.27 24.37
N LEU A 114 15.58 -0.21 24.68
CA LEU A 114 14.95 -1.31 23.97
C LEU A 114 14.61 -0.95 22.51
N HIS A 115 14.07 0.26 22.28
CA HIS A 115 13.82 0.76 20.94
C HIS A 115 15.11 0.95 20.13
N ILE A 116 16.17 1.52 20.73
CA ILE A 116 17.47 1.68 20.07
C ILE A 116 18.03 0.32 19.67
N SER A 117 17.96 -0.66 20.59
CA SER A 117 18.43 -2.03 20.33
C SER A 117 17.66 -2.68 19.18
N LEU A 118 16.32 -2.59 19.18
CA LEU A 118 15.49 -3.11 18.09
C LEU A 118 15.82 -2.45 16.75
N GLN A 119 16.00 -1.12 16.74
CA GLN A 119 16.33 -0.38 15.54
C GLN A 119 17.67 -0.80 14.92
N VAL A 120 18.71 -0.94 15.76
CA VAL A 120 20.02 -1.39 15.31
C VAL A 120 19.96 -2.85 14.83
N VAL A 121 19.25 -3.72 15.56
CA VAL A 121 19.08 -5.13 15.20
C VAL A 121 18.32 -5.29 13.88
N ASP A 122 17.20 -4.59 13.69
CA ASP A 122 16.41 -4.68 12.46
C ASP A 122 17.18 -4.15 11.25
N THR A 123 17.93 -3.05 11.41
CA THR A 123 18.76 -2.49 10.33
C THR A 123 19.92 -3.43 9.98
N ALA A 124 20.55 -4.06 10.98
CA ALA A 124 21.59 -5.07 10.75
C ALA A 124 21.02 -6.35 10.12
N LEU A 125 19.83 -6.79 10.53
CA LEU A 125 19.12 -7.92 9.93
C LEU A 125 18.78 -7.68 8.47
N LEU A 126 18.33 -6.47 8.12
CA LEU A 126 18.07 -6.10 6.72
C LEU A 126 19.32 -6.30 5.86
N LYS A 127 20.47 -5.75 6.31
CA LYS A 127 21.76 -5.91 5.63
C LYS A 127 22.21 -7.39 5.57
N CYS A 128 22.03 -8.15 6.66
CA CYS A 128 22.32 -9.59 6.68
C CYS A 128 21.49 -10.34 5.64
N TYR A 129 20.18 -10.10 5.61
CA TYR A 129 19.25 -10.80 4.73
C TYR A 129 19.46 -10.47 3.27
N LEU A 130 19.75 -9.21 2.92
CA LEU A 130 20.10 -8.84 1.56
C LEU A 130 21.31 -9.62 1.03
N GLN A 131 22.32 -9.84 1.87
CA GLN A 131 23.55 -10.55 1.46
C GLN A 131 23.44 -12.08 1.53
N THR A 132 22.51 -12.63 2.31
CA THR A 132 22.48 -14.07 2.61
C THR A 132 21.17 -14.77 2.29
N ARG A 133 20.03 -14.13 2.56
CA ARG A 133 18.67 -14.71 2.44
C ARG A 133 17.67 -13.64 1.97
N PRO A 134 17.70 -13.25 0.68
CA PRO A 134 16.85 -12.17 0.17
C PRO A 134 15.34 -12.42 0.34
N SER A 135 14.91 -13.69 0.42
CA SER A 135 13.51 -14.07 0.65
C SER A 135 12.97 -13.64 2.02
N LEU A 136 13.84 -13.34 3.00
CA LEU A 136 13.43 -12.90 4.33
C LEU A 136 13.30 -11.38 4.46
N VAL A 137 13.75 -10.62 3.45
CA VAL A 137 13.71 -9.14 3.48
C VAL A 137 12.27 -8.65 3.57
N ASP A 138 11.42 -9.10 2.66
CA ASP A 138 10.02 -8.69 2.62
C ASP A 138 9.28 -9.10 3.91
N SER A 139 9.56 -10.30 4.42
CA SER A 139 9.02 -10.78 5.69
C SER A 139 9.41 -9.90 6.87
N LEU A 140 10.67 -9.42 6.92
CA LEU A 140 11.16 -8.50 7.95
C LEU A 140 10.49 -7.12 7.85
N LEU A 141 10.31 -6.60 6.63
CA LEU A 141 9.74 -5.27 6.38
C LEU A 141 8.23 -5.20 6.65
N ARG A 142 7.50 -6.31 6.49
CA ARG A 142 6.06 -6.42 6.80
C ARG A 142 5.76 -6.53 8.29
N LEU A 143 6.76 -6.74 9.15
CA LEU A 143 6.52 -6.82 10.59
C LEU A 143 6.03 -5.46 11.10
N HIS A 144 4.85 -5.45 11.74
CA HIS A 144 4.24 -4.25 12.31
C HIS A 144 5.14 -3.50 13.30
N ASN A 145 6.01 -4.24 14.00
CA ASN A 145 6.98 -3.70 14.95
C ASN A 145 8.41 -3.59 14.37
N ASN A 146 8.57 -3.68 13.04
CA ASN A 146 9.84 -3.39 12.39
C ASN A 146 10.29 -1.97 12.77
N SER A 147 11.50 -1.89 13.31
CA SER A 147 12.09 -0.68 13.86
C SER A 147 13.27 -0.19 13.03
N CYS A 148 13.46 -0.66 11.78
CA CYS A 148 14.49 -0.13 10.89
C CYS A 148 14.41 1.39 10.84
N PHE A 149 15.57 2.06 10.82
CA PHE A 149 15.61 3.47 10.51
C PHE A 149 15.16 3.65 9.05
N PHE A 150 14.19 4.52 8.82
CA PHE A 150 13.52 4.60 7.53
C PHE A 150 14.51 5.00 6.43
N GLU A 151 15.28 6.04 6.67
CA GLU A 151 16.24 6.62 5.73
C GLU A 151 17.39 5.64 5.42
N ASP A 152 17.85 4.88 6.42
CA ASP A 152 18.86 3.84 6.21
C ASP A 152 18.28 2.69 5.38
N ALA A 153 17.08 2.21 5.72
CA ALA A 153 16.45 1.11 5.01
C ALA A 153 16.13 1.47 3.55
N GLU A 154 15.62 2.68 3.32
CA GLU A 154 15.40 3.24 1.98
C GLU A 154 16.70 3.30 1.18
N SER A 155 17.75 3.89 1.74
CA SER A 155 19.06 4.00 1.09
C SER A 155 19.65 2.62 0.76
N ILE A 156 19.55 1.66 1.68
CA ILE A 156 20.03 0.30 1.48
C ILE A 156 19.28 -0.39 0.34
N LEU A 157 17.95 -0.31 0.31
CA LEU A 157 17.12 -0.96 -0.72
C LEU A 157 17.31 -0.32 -2.11
N LEU A 158 17.50 1.00 -2.18
CA LEU A 158 17.82 1.70 -3.42
C LEU A 158 19.19 1.30 -3.96
N ASN A 159 20.22 1.24 -3.10
CA ASN A 159 21.57 0.87 -3.52
C ASN A 159 21.66 -0.57 -4.06
N GLU A 160 20.83 -1.48 -3.54
CA GLU A 160 20.73 -2.87 -3.99
C GLU A 160 19.73 -3.05 -5.15
N ASN A 161 19.11 -1.97 -5.64
CA ASN A 161 18.05 -1.96 -6.64
C ASN A 161 16.87 -2.91 -6.32
N ARG A 162 16.50 -3.00 -5.05
CA ARG A 162 15.41 -3.88 -4.54
C ARG A 162 14.10 -3.10 -4.43
N LEU A 163 13.63 -2.58 -5.57
CA LEU A 163 12.44 -1.73 -5.63
C LEU A 163 11.15 -2.39 -5.11
N PRO A 164 10.87 -3.69 -5.35
CA PRO A 164 9.69 -4.34 -4.76
C PRO A 164 9.73 -4.35 -3.23
N SER A 165 10.90 -4.62 -2.63
CA SER A 165 11.09 -4.54 -1.18
C SER A 165 10.98 -3.09 -0.68
N LEU A 166 11.43 -2.11 -1.46
CA LEU A 166 11.26 -0.68 -1.16
C LEU A 166 9.78 -0.27 -1.12
N PHE A 167 8.98 -0.75 -2.06
CA PHE A 167 7.53 -0.55 -2.03
C PHE A 167 6.91 -1.09 -0.73
N ILE A 168 7.30 -2.29 -0.30
CA ILE A 168 6.83 -2.90 0.96
C ILE A 168 7.24 -2.05 2.17
N LEU A 169 8.44 -1.45 2.17
CA LEU A 169 8.86 -0.51 3.22
C LEU A 169 7.97 0.74 3.25
N TYR A 170 7.68 1.34 2.08
CA TYR A 170 6.80 2.52 2.03
C TYR A 170 5.38 2.19 2.47
N GLU A 171 4.85 1.04 2.07
CA GLU A 171 3.56 0.53 2.51
C GLU A 171 3.51 0.33 4.02
N SER A 172 4.46 -0.43 4.60
CA SER A 172 4.46 -0.74 6.03
C SER A 172 4.67 0.49 6.90
N ARG A 173 5.33 1.53 6.38
CA ARG A 173 5.55 2.82 7.05
C ARG A 173 4.53 3.89 6.69
N LYS A 174 3.46 3.56 5.97
CA LYS A 174 2.39 4.48 5.55
C LYS A 174 2.91 5.72 4.81
N LYS A 175 4.00 5.56 4.05
CA LYS A 175 4.57 6.58 3.17
C LYS A 175 3.82 6.55 1.83
N HIS A 176 2.52 6.84 1.87
CA HIS A 176 1.59 6.63 0.77
C HIS A 176 2.01 7.35 -0.52
N GLU A 177 2.46 8.59 -0.42
CA GLU A 177 2.87 9.36 -1.59
C GLU A 177 4.11 8.76 -2.25
N MET A 178 5.10 8.30 -1.47
CA MET A 178 6.32 7.67 -1.98
C MET A 178 6.04 6.30 -2.59
N ALA A 179 5.13 5.53 -2.00
CA ALA A 179 4.67 4.24 -2.54
C ALA A 179 4.01 4.41 -3.92
N LEU A 180 3.08 5.36 -4.04
CA LEU A 180 2.38 5.64 -5.29
C LEU A 180 3.29 6.26 -6.34
N GLU A 181 4.22 7.13 -5.94
CA GLU A 181 5.22 7.69 -6.84
C GLU A 181 6.14 6.61 -7.41
N LEU A 182 6.56 5.65 -6.58
CA LEU A 182 7.36 4.51 -7.01
C LEU A 182 6.59 3.63 -8.01
N LEU A 183 5.33 3.29 -7.71
CA LEU A 183 4.47 2.52 -8.62
C LEU A 183 4.33 3.22 -9.96
N HIS A 184 4.00 4.51 -9.95
CA HIS A 184 3.79 5.29 -11.17
C HIS A 184 5.09 5.40 -12.00
N LYS A 185 6.22 5.73 -11.37
CA LYS A 185 7.51 5.84 -12.08
C LYS A 185 7.90 4.50 -12.71
N GLN A 186 7.83 3.41 -11.96
CA GLN A 186 8.25 2.09 -12.46
C GLN A 186 7.30 1.54 -13.53
N PHE A 187 6.01 1.85 -13.47
CA PHE A 187 5.06 1.46 -14.52
C PHE A 187 5.41 2.08 -15.89
N LEU A 188 6.02 3.27 -15.91
CA LEU A 188 6.43 3.95 -17.14
C LEU A 188 7.76 3.43 -17.73
N GLU A 189 8.54 2.68 -16.94
CA GLU A 189 9.84 2.16 -17.33
C GLU A 189 9.67 0.78 -18.01
N PRO A 190 10.08 0.59 -19.28
CA PRO A 190 9.88 -0.67 -20.00
C PRO A 190 10.65 -1.86 -19.43
N ASP A 191 11.79 -1.59 -18.79
CA ASP A 191 12.71 -2.59 -18.23
C ASP A 191 12.49 -2.80 -16.72
N ALA A 192 11.38 -2.30 -16.17
CA ALA A 192 11.07 -2.43 -14.75
C ALA A 192 10.82 -3.88 -14.34
N ASP A 193 10.88 -4.12 -13.02
CA ASP A 193 10.50 -5.40 -12.46
C ASP A 193 9.01 -5.69 -12.77
N PRO A 194 8.63 -6.91 -13.20
CA PRO A 194 7.24 -7.28 -13.47
C PRO A 194 6.27 -6.97 -12.32
N PHE A 195 6.77 -6.87 -11.09
CA PHE A 195 6.03 -6.37 -9.93
C PHE A 195 5.29 -5.03 -10.18
N PHE A 196 5.81 -4.18 -11.07
CA PHE A 196 5.32 -2.81 -11.34
C PHE A 196 4.55 -2.64 -12.65
N HIS A 197 4.45 -3.68 -13.49
CA HIS A 197 3.82 -3.55 -14.82
C HIS A 197 2.30 -3.56 -14.80
N ASP A 198 1.69 -3.81 -13.64
CA ASP A 198 0.24 -3.96 -13.51
C ASP A 198 -0.40 -2.77 -12.78
N LEU A 199 -1.50 -2.28 -13.33
CA LEU A 199 -2.35 -1.27 -12.72
C LEU A 199 -3.04 -1.81 -11.46
N GLU A 200 -3.32 -3.13 -11.38
CA GLU A 200 -4.01 -3.77 -10.24
C GLU A 200 -3.35 -3.42 -8.91
N ARG A 201 -2.01 -3.34 -8.86
CA ARG A 201 -1.28 -2.98 -7.63
C ARG A 201 -1.51 -1.54 -7.22
N THR A 202 -1.53 -0.62 -8.19
CA THR A 202 -1.84 0.79 -7.91
C THR A 202 -3.28 0.94 -7.46
N VAL A 203 -4.21 0.31 -8.17
CA VAL A 203 -5.64 0.32 -7.85
C VAL A 203 -5.87 -0.24 -6.45
N GLY A 204 -5.34 -1.42 -6.16
CA GLY A 204 -5.44 -2.07 -4.86
C GLY A 204 -4.85 -1.21 -3.74
N TYR A 205 -3.69 -0.58 -3.96
CA TYR A 205 -3.11 0.31 -2.97
C TYR A 205 -3.98 1.54 -2.71
N LEU A 206 -4.49 2.20 -3.76
CA LEU A 206 -5.40 3.34 -3.63
C LEU A 206 -6.71 2.98 -2.93
N GLN A 207 -7.23 1.77 -3.15
CA GLN A 207 -8.41 1.25 -2.46
C GLN A 207 -8.19 1.03 -0.95
N THR A 208 -6.95 0.96 -0.46
CA THR A 208 -6.67 0.93 0.99
C THR A 208 -6.74 2.31 1.66
N LEU A 209 -6.75 3.39 0.87
CA LEU A 209 -6.69 4.76 1.36
C LEU A 209 -8.09 5.33 1.56
N GLY A 210 -8.37 5.86 2.75
CA GLY A 210 -9.66 6.46 3.09
C GLY A 210 -9.73 7.95 2.78
N ASN A 211 -10.82 8.59 3.22
CA ASN A 211 -11.09 10.02 3.03
C ASN A 211 -9.99 10.95 3.54
N THR A 212 -9.15 10.52 4.49
CA THR A 212 -7.99 11.30 4.98
C THR A 212 -6.92 11.52 3.91
N HIS A 213 -6.93 10.72 2.84
CA HIS A 213 -5.97 10.77 1.75
C HIS A 213 -6.65 11.05 0.40
N LEU A 214 -7.86 11.63 0.40
CA LEU A 214 -8.67 11.84 -0.80
C LEU A 214 -7.93 12.61 -1.90
N GLU A 215 -7.20 13.67 -1.54
CA GLU A 215 -6.39 14.45 -2.48
C GLU A 215 -5.31 13.60 -3.15
N LEU A 216 -4.67 12.72 -2.37
CA LEU A 216 -3.66 11.79 -2.87
C LEU A 216 -4.29 10.75 -3.80
N ILE A 217 -5.47 10.25 -3.44
CA ILE A 217 -6.24 9.32 -4.28
C ILE A 217 -6.53 9.98 -5.63
N PHE A 218 -7.07 11.20 -5.65
CA PHE A 218 -7.36 11.91 -6.90
C PHE A 218 -6.12 12.21 -7.73
N LYS A 219 -5.01 12.60 -7.08
CA LYS A 219 -3.73 12.85 -7.77
C LYS A 219 -3.29 11.63 -8.58
N TYR A 220 -3.37 10.44 -8.01
CA TYR A 220 -2.91 9.22 -8.67
C TYR A 220 -4.01 8.49 -9.46
N ALA A 221 -5.29 8.62 -9.12
CA ALA A 221 -6.38 8.07 -9.92
C ALA A 221 -6.44 8.70 -11.32
N ARG A 222 -6.00 9.97 -11.46
CA ARG A 222 -5.97 10.67 -12.75
C ARG A 222 -5.19 9.91 -13.81
N TRP A 223 -3.94 9.51 -13.53
CA TRP A 223 -3.12 8.84 -14.53
C TRP A 223 -3.63 7.41 -14.81
N VAL A 224 -4.20 6.73 -13.81
CA VAL A 224 -4.80 5.40 -14.01
C VAL A 224 -6.00 5.52 -14.94
N LEU A 225 -6.89 6.49 -14.72
CA LEU A 225 -8.04 6.77 -15.60
C LEU A 225 -7.63 7.17 -17.01
N ASP A 226 -6.55 7.94 -17.16
CA ASP A 226 -6.00 8.33 -18.47
C ASP A 226 -5.43 7.12 -19.24
N LYS A 227 -4.97 6.09 -18.52
CA LYS A 227 -4.43 4.85 -19.10
C LYS A 227 -5.51 3.82 -19.40
N ASP A 228 -6.37 3.55 -18.42
CA ASP A 228 -7.50 2.64 -18.55
C ASP A 228 -8.65 3.08 -17.64
N VAL A 229 -9.76 3.46 -18.27
CA VAL A 229 -10.94 3.98 -17.57
C VAL A 229 -11.55 2.92 -16.65
N SER A 230 -11.53 1.65 -17.06
CA SER A 230 -12.08 0.55 -16.27
C SER A 230 -11.28 0.34 -14.99
N SER A 231 -9.96 0.18 -15.08
CA SER A 231 -9.07 0.06 -13.91
C SER A 231 -9.11 1.30 -13.02
N GLY A 232 -9.16 2.49 -13.62
CA GLY A 232 -9.24 3.73 -12.85
C GLY A 232 -10.57 3.89 -12.10
N LEU A 233 -11.67 3.37 -12.67
CA LEU A 233 -12.97 3.35 -12.01
C LEU A 233 -12.97 2.40 -10.81
N GLU A 234 -12.33 1.24 -10.91
CA GLU A 234 -12.23 0.25 -9.82
C GLU A 234 -11.70 0.87 -8.51
N ILE A 235 -10.85 1.89 -8.58
CA ILE A 235 -10.38 2.66 -7.41
C ILE A 235 -11.55 3.13 -6.53
N PHE A 236 -12.66 3.53 -7.16
CA PHE A 236 -13.82 4.12 -6.49
C PHE A 236 -14.99 3.15 -6.30
N ILE A 237 -15.00 2.01 -7.00
CA ILE A 237 -16.11 1.05 -6.99
C ILE A 237 -15.75 -0.34 -6.46
N GLY A 238 -14.49 -0.57 -6.08
CA GLY A 238 -13.97 -1.85 -5.63
C GLY A 238 -14.81 -2.48 -4.53
N GLU A 239 -15.45 -3.61 -4.84
CA GLU A 239 -16.41 -4.27 -3.96
C GLU A 239 -15.75 -4.91 -2.73
N GLU A 240 -14.49 -5.30 -2.85
CA GLU A 240 -13.71 -5.92 -1.76
C GLU A 240 -13.17 -4.91 -0.74
N SER A 241 -13.23 -3.61 -1.05
CA SER A 241 -12.72 -2.55 -0.17
C SER A 241 -13.84 -1.78 0.53
N ASP A 242 -14.01 -2.04 1.83
CA ASP A 242 -14.85 -1.24 2.72
C ASP A 242 -14.43 0.24 2.73
N VAL A 243 -13.12 0.51 2.54
CA VAL A 243 -12.59 1.87 2.53
C VAL A 243 -13.05 2.61 1.28
N ALA A 244 -12.98 1.98 0.10
CA ALA A 244 -13.46 2.53 -1.16
C ALA A 244 -14.96 2.84 -1.11
N ARG A 245 -15.76 1.93 -0.52
CA ARG A 245 -17.22 2.11 -0.34
C ARG A 245 -17.60 3.33 0.50
N ASN A 246 -16.72 3.72 1.42
CA ASN A 246 -16.90 4.82 2.35
C ASN A 246 -16.25 6.14 1.90
N LEU A 247 -15.68 6.19 0.70
CA LEU A 247 -15.18 7.45 0.13
C LEU A 247 -16.32 8.47 -0.03
N ASP A 248 -15.98 9.76 0.05
CA ASP A 248 -16.92 10.84 -0.19
C ASP A 248 -17.40 10.81 -1.65
N ARG A 249 -18.58 10.20 -1.84
CA ARG A 249 -19.19 9.99 -3.16
C ARG A 249 -19.41 11.30 -3.93
N GLN A 250 -19.65 12.41 -3.22
CA GLN A 250 -19.82 13.71 -3.86
C GLN A 250 -18.50 14.26 -4.36
N ALA A 251 -17.42 14.13 -3.57
CA ALA A 251 -16.09 14.54 -3.99
C ALA A 251 -15.58 13.68 -5.16
N VAL A 252 -15.79 12.36 -5.11
CA VAL A 252 -15.45 11.43 -6.21
C VAL A 252 -16.20 11.81 -7.49
N LEU A 253 -17.52 12.04 -7.41
CA LEU A 253 -18.31 12.45 -8.57
C LEU A 253 -17.81 13.78 -9.17
N ALA A 254 -17.45 14.75 -8.33
CA ALA A 254 -16.89 16.03 -8.80
C ALA A 254 -15.53 15.84 -9.49
N PHE A 255 -14.69 14.95 -8.96
CA PHE A 255 -13.41 14.58 -9.58
C PHE A 255 -13.61 13.91 -10.95
N LEU A 256 -14.47 12.90 -11.04
CA LEU A 256 -14.77 12.22 -12.31
C LEU A 256 -15.34 13.17 -13.35
N ARG A 257 -16.27 14.05 -12.97
CA ARG A 257 -16.84 15.07 -13.88
C ARG A 257 -15.80 16.02 -14.47
N SER A 258 -14.74 16.32 -13.72
CA SER A 258 -13.70 17.27 -14.14
C SER A 258 -12.54 16.61 -14.89
N HIS A 259 -12.27 15.32 -14.67
CA HIS A 259 -11.10 14.65 -15.21
C HIS A 259 -11.41 13.50 -16.18
N CYS A 260 -12.51 12.77 -15.99
CA CYS A 260 -12.88 11.62 -16.82
C CYS A 260 -14.40 11.43 -16.90
N VAL A 261 -15.04 12.16 -17.82
CA VAL A 261 -16.51 12.13 -18.00
C VAL A 261 -17.01 10.73 -18.38
N ALA A 262 -16.21 9.95 -19.11
CA ALA A 262 -16.55 8.58 -19.49
C ALA A 262 -16.77 7.65 -18.28
N ALA A 263 -16.12 7.91 -17.14
CA ALA A 263 -16.28 7.15 -15.91
C ALA A 263 -17.51 7.54 -15.07
N VAL A 264 -18.15 8.68 -15.38
CA VAL A 264 -19.25 9.22 -14.57
C VAL A 264 -20.49 8.32 -14.59
N ILE A 265 -20.95 7.90 -15.78
CA ILE A 265 -22.12 7.02 -15.90
C ILE A 265 -21.84 5.66 -15.22
N PRO A 266 -20.74 4.94 -15.52
CA PRO A 266 -20.40 3.68 -14.84
C PRO A 266 -20.33 3.80 -13.31
N TYR A 267 -19.72 4.87 -12.80
CA TYR A 267 -19.66 5.13 -11.37
C TYR A 267 -21.06 5.29 -10.74
N LEU A 268 -21.89 6.14 -11.35
CA LEU A 268 -23.25 6.42 -10.87
C LEU A 268 -24.15 5.20 -10.93
N GLU A 269 -24.08 4.42 -12.01
CA GLU A 269 -24.78 3.15 -12.11
C GLU A 269 -24.37 2.18 -11.01
N HIS A 270 -23.07 2.06 -10.72
CA HIS A 270 -22.60 1.17 -9.68
C HIS A 270 -23.12 1.59 -8.30
N ILE A 271 -22.97 2.87 -7.93
CA ILE A 271 -23.43 3.32 -6.61
C ILE A 271 -24.96 3.22 -6.47
N ILE A 272 -25.72 3.42 -7.55
CA ILE A 272 -27.19 3.36 -7.54
C ILE A 272 -27.70 1.92 -7.56
N TYR A 273 -27.23 1.09 -8.49
CA TYR A 273 -27.76 -0.26 -8.70
C TYR A 273 -27.15 -1.32 -7.80
N LYS A 274 -25.90 -1.14 -7.37
CA LYS A 274 -25.20 -2.12 -6.52
C LYS A 274 -25.06 -1.68 -5.08
N TRP A 275 -24.92 -0.38 -4.81
CA TRP A 275 -24.75 0.15 -3.46
C TRP A 275 -25.99 0.83 -2.89
N ASP A 276 -27.13 0.71 -3.58
CA ASP A 276 -28.44 1.22 -3.18
C ASP A 276 -28.39 2.69 -2.73
N GLU A 277 -27.64 3.52 -3.46
CA GLU A 277 -27.62 4.97 -3.22
C GLU A 277 -29.02 5.55 -3.47
N ILE A 278 -29.57 6.26 -2.49
CA ILE A 278 -30.94 6.82 -2.55
C ILE A 278 -30.95 8.35 -2.65
N ARG A 279 -29.81 9.03 -2.48
CA ARG A 279 -29.76 10.50 -2.48
C ARG A 279 -30.13 11.04 -3.87
N PRO A 280 -31.17 11.90 -3.99
CA PRO A 280 -31.68 12.38 -5.28
C PRO A 280 -30.62 12.95 -6.22
N LYS A 281 -29.66 13.69 -5.66
CA LYS A 281 -28.56 14.30 -6.41
C LYS A 281 -27.83 13.34 -7.36
N PHE A 282 -27.58 12.10 -6.96
CA PHE A 282 -26.88 11.12 -7.82
C PHE A 282 -27.80 10.58 -8.92
N HIS A 283 -29.08 10.40 -8.61
CA HIS A 283 -30.10 9.96 -9.57
C HIS A 283 -30.37 11.04 -10.63
N ASP A 284 -30.54 12.29 -10.19
CA ASP A 284 -30.69 13.47 -11.05
C ASP A 284 -29.48 13.64 -11.97
N THR A 285 -28.28 13.43 -11.42
CA THR A 285 -27.04 13.50 -12.19
C THR A 285 -26.96 12.36 -13.22
N LEU A 286 -27.33 11.13 -12.86
CA LEU A 286 -27.27 10.00 -13.78
C LEU A 286 -28.22 10.19 -14.97
N VAL A 287 -29.47 10.59 -14.70
CA VAL A 287 -30.46 10.82 -15.77
C VAL A 287 -30.05 11.98 -16.66
N GLU A 288 -29.50 13.06 -16.10
CA GLU A 288 -28.93 14.17 -16.86
C GLU A 288 -27.83 13.69 -17.81
N HIS A 289 -26.88 12.89 -17.32
CA HIS A 289 -25.81 12.35 -18.17
C HIS A 289 -26.34 11.40 -19.25
N TYR A 290 -27.34 10.55 -18.97
CA TYR A 290 -27.98 9.74 -20.00
C TYR A 290 -28.63 10.58 -21.09
N ILE A 291 -29.40 11.60 -20.72
CA ILE A 291 -30.11 12.46 -21.68
C ILE A 291 -29.11 13.24 -22.54
N ILE A 292 -28.05 13.79 -21.94
CA ILE A 292 -27.00 14.50 -22.68
C ILE A 292 -26.35 13.56 -23.69
N ASN A 293 -25.94 12.35 -23.27
CA ASN A 293 -25.28 11.40 -24.15
C ASN A 293 -26.21 10.94 -25.29
N LEU A 294 -27.49 10.72 -24.99
CA LEU A 294 -28.49 10.37 -25.99
C LEU A 294 -28.71 11.47 -27.02
N LYS A 295 -28.78 12.73 -26.60
CA LYS A 295 -28.94 13.86 -27.54
C LYS A 295 -27.74 13.97 -28.49
N LEU A 296 -26.53 13.77 -27.98
CA LEU A 296 -25.32 13.77 -28.79
C LEU A 296 -25.34 12.62 -29.80
N LEU A 297 -25.60 11.38 -29.33
CA LEU A 297 -25.68 10.20 -30.21
C LEU A 297 -26.80 10.32 -31.25
N GLN A 298 -27.94 10.90 -30.87
CA GLN A 298 -29.05 11.14 -31.80
C GLN A 298 -28.68 12.19 -32.85
N GLN A 299 -28.02 13.28 -32.46
CA GLN A 299 -27.55 14.29 -33.40
C GLN A 299 -26.53 13.70 -34.39
N ASP A 300 -25.62 12.86 -33.91
CA ASP A 300 -24.63 12.17 -34.75
C ASP A 300 -25.31 11.17 -35.71
N TYR A 301 -26.34 10.46 -35.24
CA TYR A 301 -27.14 9.56 -36.07
C TYR A 301 -27.87 10.31 -37.19
N GLU A 302 -28.60 11.38 -36.86
CA GLU A 302 -29.35 12.22 -37.82
C GLU A 302 -28.41 12.85 -38.87
N ASN A 303 -27.20 13.25 -38.47
CA ASN A 303 -26.19 13.76 -39.40
C ASN A 303 -25.64 12.68 -40.35
N THR A 304 -25.52 11.45 -39.86
CA THR A 304 -24.94 10.33 -40.64
C THR A 304 -25.98 9.73 -41.59
N TYR A 305 -27.26 9.74 -41.21
CA TYR A 305 -28.38 9.14 -41.94
C TYR A 305 -29.57 10.12 -42.05
N PRO A 306 -29.46 11.20 -42.86
CA PRO A 306 -30.48 12.24 -42.94
C PRO A 306 -31.81 11.77 -43.59
N ASP A 307 -31.75 10.69 -44.38
CA ASP A 307 -32.91 10.13 -45.12
C ASP A 307 -33.52 8.91 -44.41
N ASP A 308 -33.07 8.57 -43.19
CA ASP A 308 -33.60 7.43 -42.45
C ASP A 308 -34.93 7.79 -41.75
N GLU A 309 -36.04 7.40 -42.38
CA GLU A 309 -37.39 7.55 -41.83
C GLU A 309 -37.78 6.44 -40.83
N ASN A 310 -36.84 5.57 -40.45
CA ASN A 310 -37.15 4.41 -39.61
C ASN A 310 -37.39 4.81 -38.15
N ILE A 311 -38.64 5.14 -37.81
CA ILE A 311 -39.09 5.36 -36.44
C ILE A 311 -39.27 3.99 -35.77
N GLY A 312 -38.15 3.44 -35.29
CA GLY A 312 -38.12 2.28 -34.42
C GLY A 312 -38.63 2.60 -33.00
N ARG A 313 -38.90 1.56 -32.22
CA ARG A 313 -39.24 1.71 -30.80
C ARG A 313 -38.04 2.29 -30.04
N ALA A 314 -38.29 3.08 -28.99
CA ALA A 314 -37.21 3.62 -28.18
C ALA A 314 -36.35 2.50 -27.57
N GLY A 315 -35.08 2.46 -27.96
CA GLY A 315 -34.14 1.42 -27.55
C GLY A 315 -34.00 0.27 -28.54
N ASP A 316 -34.67 0.27 -29.69
CA ASP A 316 -34.43 -0.69 -30.78
C ASP A 316 -33.42 -0.15 -31.81
N GLU A 317 -32.85 1.03 -31.59
CA GLU A 317 -31.83 1.60 -32.47
C GLU A 317 -30.53 0.79 -32.41
N ASP A 318 -29.82 0.74 -33.52
CA ASP A 318 -28.54 0.04 -33.61
C ASP A 318 -27.41 0.78 -32.87
N GLY A 319 -26.39 0.03 -32.46
CA GLY A 319 -25.16 0.58 -31.89
C GLY A 319 -25.31 1.17 -30.48
N GLU A 320 -24.55 2.24 -30.21
CA GLU A 320 -24.48 2.88 -28.89
C GLU A 320 -25.76 3.65 -28.53
N LEU A 321 -26.46 4.18 -29.54
CA LEU A 321 -27.70 4.95 -29.34
C LEU A 321 -28.77 4.10 -28.65
N GLY A 322 -29.09 2.93 -29.21
CA GLY A 322 -30.09 2.04 -28.59
C GLY A 322 -29.62 1.45 -27.27
N GLN A 323 -28.32 1.18 -27.10
CA GLN A 323 -27.76 0.74 -25.81
C GLN A 323 -27.98 1.80 -24.72
N MET A 324 -27.68 3.06 -25.02
CA MET A 324 -27.85 4.17 -24.09
C MET A 324 -29.35 4.41 -23.81
N ARG A 325 -30.20 4.30 -24.82
CA ARG A 325 -31.65 4.52 -24.69
C ARG A 325 -32.30 3.45 -23.82
N ARG A 326 -31.90 2.18 -23.98
CA ARG A 326 -32.29 1.08 -23.09
C ARG A 326 -31.84 1.31 -21.64
N ARG A 327 -30.63 1.85 -21.41
CA ARG A 327 -30.14 2.20 -20.06
C ARG A 327 -30.99 3.30 -19.42
N LEU A 328 -31.32 4.36 -20.17
CA LEU A 328 -32.22 5.42 -19.68
C LEU A 328 -33.60 4.86 -19.32
N ILE A 329 -34.22 4.08 -20.22
CA ILE A 329 -35.53 3.47 -19.97
C ILE A 329 -35.50 2.57 -18.72
N LYS A 330 -34.45 1.74 -18.57
CA LYS A 330 -34.24 0.92 -17.38
C LYS A 330 -34.14 1.79 -16.13
N PHE A 331 -33.38 2.88 -16.18
CA PHE A 331 -33.24 3.81 -15.05
C PHE A 331 -34.58 4.46 -14.67
N LEU A 332 -35.34 4.98 -15.64
CA LEU A 332 -36.62 5.63 -15.40
C LEU A 332 -37.67 4.69 -14.77
N ARG A 333 -37.59 3.39 -15.05
CA ARG A 333 -38.42 2.37 -14.41
C ARG A 333 -37.94 1.97 -13.02
N PHE A 334 -36.63 2.04 -12.78
CA PHE A 334 -36.00 1.57 -11.55
C PHE A 334 -36.00 2.64 -10.46
N SER A 335 -35.56 3.86 -10.78
CA SER A 335 -35.35 4.91 -9.79
C SER A 335 -36.64 5.66 -9.49
N LEU A 336 -36.89 5.89 -8.20
CA LEU A 336 -37.95 6.78 -7.69
C LEU A 336 -37.39 8.06 -7.06
N HIS A 337 -36.08 8.28 -7.17
CA HIS A 337 -35.35 9.31 -6.43
C HIS A 337 -34.94 10.51 -7.29
N PHE A 338 -35.16 10.48 -8.60
CA PHE A 338 -34.91 11.63 -9.47
C PHE A 338 -36.09 12.61 -9.48
N SER A 339 -35.87 13.85 -9.90
CA SER A 339 -36.89 14.88 -10.07
C SER A 339 -37.61 14.73 -11.43
N PRO A 340 -38.89 14.29 -11.45
CA PRO A 340 -39.62 14.09 -12.72
C PRO A 340 -39.76 15.39 -13.51
N GLN A 341 -39.98 16.50 -12.81
CA GLN A 341 -40.13 17.83 -13.43
C GLN A 341 -38.84 18.26 -14.14
N ALA A 342 -37.68 18.07 -13.51
CA ALA A 342 -36.40 18.41 -14.12
C ALA A 342 -36.11 17.56 -15.36
N VAL A 343 -36.40 16.25 -15.29
CA VAL A 343 -36.24 15.33 -16.42
C VAL A 343 -37.15 15.72 -17.59
N LEU A 344 -38.42 16.02 -17.35
CA LEU A 344 -39.36 16.42 -18.40
C LEU A 344 -38.98 17.72 -19.12
N LEU A 345 -38.28 18.63 -18.43
CA LEU A 345 -37.74 19.85 -19.04
C LEU A 345 -36.54 19.55 -19.96
N GLN A 346 -35.77 18.50 -19.66
CA GLN A 346 -34.63 18.10 -20.47
C GLN A 346 -35.02 17.23 -21.67
N LEU A 347 -36.07 16.40 -21.56
CA LEU A 347 -36.56 15.55 -22.65
C LEU A 347 -37.31 16.39 -23.69
N ASN A 348 -36.75 16.52 -24.89
CA ASN A 348 -37.37 17.28 -25.98
C ASN A 348 -38.73 16.66 -26.38
N ASN A 349 -39.73 17.52 -26.62
CA ASN A 349 -41.10 17.12 -26.96
C ASN A 349 -41.20 16.37 -28.30
N SER A 350 -40.18 16.46 -29.16
CA SER A 350 -40.21 15.92 -30.52
C SER A 350 -39.49 14.58 -30.70
N ALA A 351 -38.82 14.03 -29.68
CA ALA A 351 -37.94 12.88 -29.85
C ALA A 351 -38.01 11.81 -28.74
N PHE A 352 -38.41 12.17 -27.52
CA PHE A 352 -38.33 11.28 -26.35
C PHE A 352 -39.72 10.88 -25.82
N TYR A 353 -40.60 10.40 -26.70
CA TYR A 353 -42.00 10.15 -26.37
C TYR A 353 -42.18 9.04 -25.32
N GLU A 354 -41.46 7.92 -25.46
CA GLU A 354 -41.57 6.78 -24.54
C GLU A 354 -40.99 7.11 -23.16
N GLU A 355 -39.85 7.80 -23.10
CA GLU A 355 -39.22 8.23 -21.87
C GLU A 355 -40.10 9.24 -21.13
N ARG A 356 -40.73 10.17 -21.86
CA ARG A 356 -41.69 11.12 -21.26
C ARG A 356 -42.93 10.42 -20.73
N ALA A 357 -43.46 9.43 -21.44
CA ALA A 357 -44.59 8.64 -20.97
C ALA A 357 -44.26 7.94 -19.64
N LEU A 358 -43.06 7.34 -19.53
CA LEU A 358 -42.61 6.70 -18.29
C LEU A 358 -42.50 7.69 -17.11
N VAL A 359 -42.08 8.93 -17.37
CA VAL A 359 -41.94 9.95 -16.31
C VAL A 359 -43.29 10.53 -15.88
N LEU A 360 -44.28 10.58 -16.77
CA LEU A 360 -45.62 11.13 -16.49
C LEU A 360 -46.56 10.15 -15.78
N GLY A 361 -46.31 8.83 -15.89
CA GLY A 361 -47.12 7.78 -15.27
C GLY A 361 -48.09 7.16 -16.26
#